data_AF-A0A6G8QB71-F1
#
_entry.id   AF-A0A6G8QB71-F1
#
_cell.length_a   1.000
_cell.length_b   1.000
_cell.length_c   1.000
_cell.angle_alpha   90.00
_cell.angle_beta   90.00
_cell.angle_gamma   90.00
#
_symmetry.space_group_name_H-M   'P 1'
#
loop_
_entity.id
_entity.type
_entity.pdbx_description
1 polymer ?
#
loop_
_entity_poly.entity_id
_entity_poly.type
_entity_poly.pdbx_seq_one_letter_code
_entity_poly.pdbx_strand_id
1 'polypeptide(L)' 'MIQEQVVRDAAIRSDDPAYRNGWEDGRFGPTQLFLSNSNLAEWGGHRERLAYYRGHRDGRRVREMLADRDSA' A
#
# COMPACT_ATOMS: atom_id res chain seq x y z
N MET A 1 -17.52 1.82 -17.80
CA MET A 1 -16.84 3.05 -17.32
C MET A 1 -16.20 2.93 -15.93
N ILE A 2 -16.57 1.96 -15.07
CA ILE A 2 -15.96 1.81 -13.73
C ILE A 2 -14.48 1.34 -13.81
N GLN A 3 -14.15 0.45 -14.74
CA GLN A 3 -12.79 -0.13 -14.84
C GLN A 3 -11.73 0.89 -15.27
N GLU A 4 -12.02 1.79 -16.23
CA GLU A 4 -11.07 2.84 -16.63
C GLU A 4 -10.79 3.84 -15.51
N GLN A 5 -11.78 4.14 -14.68
CA GLN A 5 -11.63 5.06 -13.56
C GLN A 5 -10.77 4.46 -12.45
N VAL A 6 -10.94 3.16 -12.16
CA VAL A 6 -10.07 2.42 -11.22
C VAL A 6 -8.62 2.35 -11.72
N VAL A 7 -8.42 2.15 -13.03
CA VAL A 7 -7.08 2.11 -13.63
C VAL A 7 -6.42 3.50 -13.64
N ARG A 8 -7.14 4.57 -13.98
CA ARG A 8 -6.61 5.94 -13.88
C ARG A 8 -6.32 6.35 -12.44
N ASP A 9 -7.19 5.98 -11.51
CA ASP A 9 -6.95 6.20 -10.09
C ASP A 9 -5.74 5.40 -9.57
N ALA A 10 -5.53 4.16 -10.04
CA ALA A 10 -4.35 3.37 -9.73
C ALA A 10 -3.07 3.96 -10.34
N ALA A 11 -3.15 4.49 -11.56
CA ALA A 11 -2.04 5.18 -12.23
C ALA A 11 -1.68 6.50 -11.53
N ILE A 12 -2.67 7.29 -11.11
CA ILE A 12 -2.47 8.51 -10.30
C ILE A 12 -1.90 8.16 -8.91
N ARG A 13 -2.33 7.04 -8.31
CA ARG A 13 -1.78 6.54 -7.04
C ARG A 13 -0.35 6.04 -7.16
N SER A 14 0.08 5.53 -8.32
CA SER A 14 1.46 5.07 -8.53
C SER A 14 2.50 6.19 -8.49
N ASP A 15 2.09 7.45 -8.71
CA ASP A 15 2.96 8.63 -8.66
C ASP A 15 2.95 9.33 -7.29
N ASP A 16 2.10 8.88 -6.36
CA ASP A 16 2.05 9.37 -4.98
C ASP A 16 3.16 8.69 -4.16
N PRO A 17 4.17 9.44 -3.66
CA PRO A 17 5.28 8.87 -2.90
C PRO A 17 4.82 8.13 -1.63
N ALA A 18 3.77 8.63 -0.97
CA ALA A 18 3.25 8.01 0.23
C ALA A 18 2.58 6.67 -0.09
N TYR A 19 1.82 6.59 -1.20
CA TYR A 19 1.29 5.31 -1.68
C TYR A 19 2.40 4.31 -2.01
N ARG A 20 3.45 4.72 -2.72
CA ARG A 20 4.54 3.83 -3.10
C ARG A 20 5.28 3.28 -1.88
N ASN A 21 5.61 4.18 -0.95
CA ASN A 21 6.25 3.81 0.33
C ASN A 21 5.36 2.84 1.12
N GLY A 22 4.05 3.11 1.20
CA GLY A 22 3.08 2.20 1.80
C GLY A 22 3.09 0.83 1.12
N TRP A 23 3.06 0.77 -0.21
CA TRP A 23 3.07 -0.48 -0.96
C TRP A 23 4.30 -1.34 -0.70
N GLU A 24 5.48 -0.71 -0.66
CA GLU A 24 6.73 -1.39 -0.34
C GLU A 24 6.73 -1.94 1.10
N ASP A 25 6.30 -1.13 2.07
CA ASP A 25 6.16 -1.56 3.47
C ASP A 25 5.18 -2.72 3.62
N GLY A 26 4.02 -2.65 2.95
CA GLY A 26 3.02 -3.72 2.97
C GLY A 26 3.51 -5.01 2.31
N ARG A 27 4.33 -4.90 1.25
CA ARG A 27 4.84 -6.04 0.48
C ARG A 27 6.08 -6.67 1.09
N PHE A 28 6.98 -5.90 1.71
CA PHE A 28 8.27 -6.39 2.23
C PHE A 28 8.53 -6.14 3.73
N GLY A 29 7.81 -5.21 4.36
CA GLY A 29 7.96 -4.90 5.79
C GLY A 29 7.45 -5.99 6.76
N PRO A 30 7.80 -5.92 8.04
CA PRO A 30 7.37 -6.92 9.03
C PRO A 30 5.84 -6.97 9.16
N THR A 31 5.28 -8.15 9.45
CA THR A 31 3.83 -8.33 9.72
C THR A 31 3.36 -7.65 11.02
N GLN A 32 4.25 -6.93 11.70
CA GLN A 32 3.97 -6.26 12.96
C GLN A 32 2.88 -5.20 12.81
N LEU A 33 2.30 -4.84 13.96
CA LEU A 33 1.18 -3.91 14.04
C LEU A 33 1.54 -2.59 13.37
N PHE A 34 0.67 -2.21 12.45
CA PHE A 34 0.70 -1.00 11.68
C PHE A 34 0.86 0.28 12.54
N LEU A 35 0.37 0.24 13.79
CA LEU A 35 0.45 1.33 14.77
C LEU A 35 1.87 1.64 15.26
N SER A 36 2.81 0.71 15.07
CA SER A 36 4.23 0.89 15.41
C SER A 36 5.09 1.32 14.21
N ASN A 37 4.50 1.59 13.03
CA ASN A 37 5.29 1.97 11.87
C ASN A 37 5.66 3.45 11.90
N SER A 38 6.93 3.73 12.21
CA SER A 38 7.55 5.05 12.22
C SER A 38 7.43 5.78 10.88
N ASN A 39 7.38 5.05 9.75
CA ASN A 39 7.25 5.63 8.41
C ASN A 39 5.90 6.35 8.23
N LEU A 40 4.88 5.99 9.00
CA LEU A 40 3.60 6.69 8.99
C LEU A 40 3.69 8.07 9.66
N ALA A 41 4.57 8.23 10.64
CA ALA A 41 4.77 9.49 11.35
C ALA A 41 5.43 10.55 10.45
N GLU A 42 6.09 10.13 9.36
CA GLU A 42 6.71 11.00 8.36
C GLU A 42 5.67 11.76 7.52
N TRP A 43 4.49 11.18 7.29
CA TRP A 43 3.43 11.80 6.50
C TRP A 43 2.51 12.66 7.37
N GLY A 44 2.63 13.99 7.26
CA GLY A 44 1.86 14.95 8.06
C GLY A 44 0.42 15.14 7.56
N GLY A 45 0.19 15.04 6.25
CA GLY A 45 -1.09 15.28 5.62
C GLY A 45 -2.06 14.11 5.71
N HIS A 46 -3.35 14.39 5.94
CA HIS A 46 -4.40 13.37 5.95
C HIS A 46 -4.51 12.62 4.61
N ARG A 47 -4.23 13.31 3.49
CA ARG A 47 -4.23 12.71 2.15
C ARG A 47 -3.06 11.75 1.95
N GLU A 48 -1.86 12.15 2.36
CA GLU A 48 -0.64 11.32 2.27
C GLU A 48 -0.77 10.08 3.14
N ARG A 49 -1.28 10.21 4.37
CA ARG A 49 -1.58 9.05 5.23
C ARG A 49 -2.58 8.09 4.59
N LEU A 50 -3.64 8.62 3.97
CA LEU A 50 -4.61 7.78 3.27
C LEU A 50 -4.01 7.09 2.04
N ALA A 51 -3.15 7.77 1.30
CA ALA A 51 -2.42 7.20 0.17
C ALA A 51 -1.49 6.07 0.64
N TYR A 52 -0.71 6.31 1.68
CA TYR A 52 0.11 5.30 2.35
C TYR A 52 -0.68 4.08 2.79
N TYR A 53 -1.84 4.27 3.46
CA TYR A 53 -2.70 3.16 3.87
C TYR A 53 -3.17 2.29 2.72
N ARG A 54 -3.54 2.92 1.59
CA ARG A 54 -3.98 2.20 0.40
C ARG A 54 -2.84 1.38 -0.19
N GLY A 55 -1.67 2.00 -0.34
CA GLY A 55 -0.46 1.31 -0.81
C GLY A 55 -0.15 0.10 0.04
N HIS A 56 -0.09 0.28 1.36
CA HIS A 56 0.22 -0.80 2.30
C HIS A 56 -0.76 -1.96 2.24
N ARG A 57 -2.06 -1.68 2.12
CA ARG A 57 -3.06 -2.74 1.97
C ARG A 57 -2.86 -3.52 0.67
N ASP A 58 -2.60 -2.82 -0.43
CA ASP A 58 -2.42 -3.46 -1.73
C ASP A 58 -1.12 -4.27 -1.78
N GLY A 59 -0.02 -3.75 -1.21
CA GLY A 59 1.25 -4.47 -1.07
C GLY A 59 1.11 -5.75 -0.25
N ARG A 60 0.40 -5.67 0.89
CA ARG A 60 0.11 -6.83 1.75
C ARG A 60 -0.71 -7.89 1.03
N ARG A 61 -1.75 -7.47 0.29
CA ARG A 61 -2.60 -8.40 -0.48
C ARG A 61 -1.78 -9.21 -1.47
N VAL A 62 -0.80 -8.59 -2.15
CA VAL A 62 0.05 -9.33 -3.08
C VAL A 62 1.01 -10.28 -2.35
N ARG A 63 1.57 -9.88 -1.19
CA ARG A 63 2.36 -10.79 -0.36
C ARG A 63 1.55 -12.04 0.01
N GLU A 64 0.33 -11.85 0.50
CA GLU A 64 -0.57 -12.95 0.90
C GLU A 64 -0.89 -13.86 -0.29
N MET A 65 -1.24 -13.29 -1.45
CA MET A 65 -1.48 -14.06 -2.68
C MET A 65 -0.29 -14.90 -3.15
N LEU A 66 0.94 -14.44 -2.91
CA LEU A 66 2.14 -15.19 -3.26
C LEU A 66 2.41 -16.29 -2.23
N ALA A 67 2.24 -16.02 -0.94
CA ALA A 67 2.39 -17.03 0.11
C ALA A 67 1.37 -18.18 -0.03
N ASP A 68 0.13 -17.87 -0.41
CA ASP A 68 -0.91 -18.87 -0.68
C ASP A 68 -0.55 -19.75 -1.89
N ARG A 69 0.13 -19.21 -2.90
CA ARG A 69 0.59 -19.97 -4.07
C ARG A 69 1.77 -20.88 -3.76
N ASP A 70 2.68 -20.43 -2.90
CA ASP A 70 3.83 -21.24 -2.48
C ASP A 70 3.43 -22.38 -1.52
N SER A 71 2.22 -22.34 -0.97
CA SER A 71 1.67 -23.35 -0.06
C SER A 71 0.77 -24.39 -0.76
N ALA A 72 0.57 -24.28 -2.07
CA ALA A 72 -0.31 -25.13 -2.89
C ALA A 72 0.51 -26.10 -3.77
#